data_AF-A0A0F5PBP2-F1
#
_entry.id   AF-A0A0F5PBP2-F1
#
_cell.length_a   1.000
_cell.length_b   1.000
_cell.length_c   1.000
_cell.angle_alpha   90.00
_cell.angle_beta   90.00
_cell.angle_gamma   90.00
#
_symmetry.space_group_name_H-M   'P 1'
#
loop_
_entity.id
_entity.type
_entity.pdbx_description
1 polymer ?
#
loop_
_entity_poly.entity_id
_entity_poly.type
_entity_poly.pdbx_seq_one_letter_code
_entity_poly.pdbx_strand_id
1 'polypeptide(L)'
;MDGKLLARLGAVVFVAVAITATAIEMTRKEEEPVQASRPSEDAPTDPLREAQRRCQLLGEAAARDAECLRTWAETRDRFLGVAPAPARTSPQHDDGR
;
A
#
# COMPACT_ATOMS: atom_id res chain seq x y z
N MET A 1 27.21 4.48 37.21
CA MET A 1 26.01 4.27 36.37
C MET A 1 24.87 3.92 37.28
N ASP A 2 23.76 4.67 37.22
CA ASP A 2 22.58 4.43 38.05
C ASP A 2 21.86 3.15 37.62
N GLY A 3 22.35 2.00 38.08
CA GLY A 3 21.76 0.68 37.77
C GLY A 3 20.27 0.59 38.15
N LYS A 4 19.83 1.41 39.11
CA LYS A 4 18.41 1.54 39.47
C LYS A 4 17.57 2.24 38.40
N LEU A 5 18.15 3.21 37.68
CA LEU A 5 17.50 3.85 36.54
C LEU A 5 17.40 2.87 35.36
N LEU A 6 18.48 2.13 35.10
CA LEU A 6 18.52 1.12 34.03
C LEU A 6 17.53 -0.04 34.28
N ALA A 7 17.44 -0.51 35.52
CA ALA A 7 16.47 -1.54 35.91
C ALA A 7 15.02 -1.07 35.74
N ARG A 8 14.72 0.19 36.12
CA ARG A 8 13.39 0.78 35.92
C ARG A 8 13.06 0.93 34.43
N LEU A 9 14.01 1.39 33.62
CA LEU A 9 13.83 1.52 32.19
C LEU A 9 13.55 0.16 31.54
N GLY A 10 14.34 -0.86 31.88
CA GLY A 10 14.12 -2.23 31.39
C GLY A 10 12.74 -2.78 31.78
N ALA A 11 12.31 -2.58 33.02
CA ALA A 11 10.99 -3.00 33.48
C ALA A 11 9.85 -2.30 32.71
N VAL A 12 9.96 -0.99 32.48
CA VAL A 12 8.95 -0.23 31.72
C VAL A 12 8.87 -0.72 30.27
N VAL A 13 10.00 -0.92 29.60
CA VAL A 13 10.04 -1.44 28.23
C VAL A 13 9.43 -2.82 28.15
N PHE A 14 9.76 -3.71 29.09
CA PHE A 14 9.19 -5.06 29.13
C PHE A 14 7.67 -5.06 29.32
N VAL A 15 7.16 -4.23 30.23
CA VAL A 15 5.72 -4.08 30.46
C VAL A 15 5.03 -3.52 29.21
N ALA A 16 5.62 -2.52 28.55
CA ALA A 16 5.07 -1.97 27.31
C ALA A 16 4.97 -3.03 26.20
N VAL A 17 6.04 -3.81 25.99
CA VAL A 17 6.05 -4.90 25.00
C VAL A 17 5.00 -5.97 25.35
N ALA A 18 4.87 -6.34 26.62
CA ALA A 18 3.87 -7.30 27.06
C ALA A 18 2.45 -6.81 26.77
N ILE A 19 2.14 -5.54 27.07
CA ILE A 19 0.83 -4.93 26.77
C ILE A 19 0.55 -4.95 25.27
N THR A 20 1.50 -4.52 24.44
CA THR A 20 1.34 -4.53 22.98
C THR A 20 1.11 -5.94 22.45
N ALA A 21 1.86 -6.94 22.92
CA ALA A 21 1.68 -8.33 22.53
C ALA A 21 0.29 -8.86 22.92
N THR A 22 -0.19 -8.54 24.13
CA THR A 22 -1.55 -8.94 24.57
C THR A 22 -2.65 -8.26 23.76
N ALA A 23 -2.48 -6.98 23.40
CA ALA A 23 -3.43 -6.27 22.56
C ALA A 23 -3.53 -6.90 21.17
N ILE A 24 -2.38 -7.25 20.56
CA ILE A 24 -2.35 -7.94 19.26
C ILE A 24 -3.02 -9.30 19.35
N GLU A 25 -2.72 -10.11 20.36
CA GLU A 25 -3.35 -11.42 20.54
C GLU A 25 -4.87 -11.30 20.76
N MET A 26 -5.34 -10.29 21.49
CA MET A 26 -6.78 -10.03 21.65
C MET A 26 -7.43 -9.64 20.31
N THR A 27 -6.80 -8.75 19.55
CA THR A 27 -7.30 -8.31 18.23
C THR A 27 -7.33 -9.47 17.25
N ARG A 28 -6.30 -10.32 17.28
CA ARG A 28 -6.16 -11.54 16.46
C ARG A 28 -7.14 -12.65 16.84
N LYS A 29 -7.66 -12.66 18.07
CA LYS A 29 -8.66 -13.65 18.52
C LYS A 29 -10.09 -13.23 18.17
N GLU A 30 -10.33 -11.92 18.08
CA GLU A 30 -11.53 -11.35 17.44
C GLU A 30 -11.47 -11.48 15.92
N GLU A 31 -10.28 -11.32 15.32
CA GLU A 31 -9.97 -11.70 13.95
C GLU A 31 -9.61 -13.20 13.87
N GLU A 32 -10.55 -14.10 14.18
CA GLU A 32 -10.52 -15.39 13.49
C GLU A 32 -10.30 -15.07 12.00
N PRO A 33 -9.25 -15.60 11.34
CA PRO A 33 -8.66 -14.96 10.18
C PRO A 33 -9.73 -14.81 9.12
N VAL A 34 -10.30 -13.61 9.04
CA VAL A 34 -11.10 -13.16 7.91
C VAL A 34 -10.08 -13.24 6.81
N GLN A 35 -10.16 -14.33 6.04
CA GLN A 35 -9.30 -14.64 4.92
C GLN A 35 -8.94 -13.32 4.29
N ALA A 36 -7.66 -12.94 4.40
CA ALA A 36 -7.12 -11.70 3.85
C ALA A 36 -7.82 -11.52 2.52
N SER A 37 -8.75 -10.54 2.47
CA SER A 37 -9.87 -10.52 1.53
C SER A 37 -9.33 -10.98 0.19
N ARG A 38 -9.64 -12.22 -0.20
CA ARG A 38 -9.07 -12.81 -1.42
C ARG A 38 -9.35 -11.74 -2.47
N PRO A 39 -8.32 -11.16 -3.13
CA PRO A 39 -8.58 -10.19 -4.17
C PRO A 39 -9.56 -10.90 -5.09
N SER A 40 -10.78 -10.35 -5.21
CA SER A 40 -11.84 -11.00 -5.97
C SER A 40 -11.22 -11.48 -7.29
N GLU A 41 -11.10 -12.80 -7.42
CA GLU A 41 -10.43 -13.48 -8.53
C GLU A 41 -11.19 -13.23 -9.87
N ASP A 42 -12.30 -12.50 -9.80
CA ASP A 42 -13.21 -12.16 -10.88
C ASP A 42 -13.13 -10.69 -11.36
N ALA A 43 -12.06 -9.95 -11.03
CA ALA A 43 -11.82 -8.70 -11.75
C ALA A 43 -11.15 -9.05 -13.09
N PRO A 44 -11.83 -8.91 -14.25
CA PRO A 44 -11.25 -9.21 -15.55
C PRO A 44 -9.94 -8.44 -15.68
N THR A 45 -8.86 -9.14 -16.03
CA THR A 45 -7.47 -8.66 -16.16
C THR A 45 -7.39 -7.13 -16.23
N ASP A 46 -7.38 -6.47 -15.07
CA ASP A 46 -7.47 -5.02 -15.05
C ASP A 46 -6.14 -4.50 -15.57
N PRO A 47 -6.10 -3.87 -16.76
CA PRO A 47 -4.85 -3.36 -17.33
C PRO A 47 -4.17 -2.37 -16.37
N LEU A 48 -4.95 -1.74 -15.49
CA LEU A 48 -4.43 -0.85 -14.46
C LEU A 48 -3.59 -1.59 -13.41
N ARG A 49 -3.95 -2.83 -13.04
CA ARG A 49 -3.13 -3.64 -12.11
C ARG A 49 -1.80 -4.05 -12.70
N GLU A 50 -1.77 -4.37 -13.99
CA GLU A 50 -0.52 -4.70 -14.68
C GLU A 50 0.39 -3.48 -14.80
N ALA A 51 -0.18 -2.32 -15.16
CA ALA A 51 0.55 -1.05 -15.18
C ALA A 51 1.09 -0.67 -13.79
N GLN A 52 0.28 -0.80 -12.74
CA GLN A 52 0.72 -0.58 -11.36
C GLN A 52 1.90 -1.47 -10.99
N ARG A 53 1.85 -2.76 -11.36
CA ARG A 53 2.92 -3.72 -11.06
C ARG A 53 4.22 -3.36 -11.78
N ARG A 54 4.16 -2.96 -13.06
CA ARG A 54 5.34 -2.45 -13.78
C ARG A 54 5.94 -1.23 -13.07
N CYS A 55 5.12 -0.27 -12.66
CA CYS A 55 5.57 0.92 -11.94
C CYS A 55 6.15 0.62 -10.56
N GLN A 56 5.63 -0.40 -9.86
CA GLN A 56 6.22 -0.85 -8.59
C GLN A 56 7.61 -1.47 -8.78
N LEU A 57 7.82 -2.23 -9.86
CA LEU A 57 9.13 -2.82 -10.16
C LEU A 57 10.20 -1.77 -10.48
N LEU A 58 9.80 -0.61 -11.00
CA LEU A 58 10.68 0.54 -11.24
C LEU A 58 11.11 1.26 -9.94
N GLY A 59 10.35 1.09 -8.84
CA GLY A 59 10.68 1.69 -7.55
C GLY A 59 10.73 3.23 -7.58
N GLU A 60 11.81 3.82 -7.07
CA GLU A 60 11.97 5.29 -7.03
C GLU A 60 11.97 5.93 -8.42
N ALA A 61 12.44 5.23 -9.45
CA ALA A 61 12.44 5.75 -10.82
C ALA A 61 11.02 6.05 -11.34
N ALA A 62 10.01 5.30 -10.86
CA ALA A 62 8.61 5.55 -11.21
C ALA A 62 8.09 6.91 -10.73
N ALA A 63 8.68 7.48 -9.67
CA ALA A 63 8.28 8.80 -9.18
C ALA A 63 8.60 9.93 -10.17
N ARG A 64 9.50 9.68 -11.12
CA ARG A 64 9.90 10.62 -12.19
C ARG A 64 9.31 10.23 -13.56
N ASP A 65 8.57 9.13 -13.64
CA ASP A 65 7.98 8.61 -14.86
C ASP A 65 6.53 9.11 -15.03
N ALA A 66 6.26 9.79 -16.15
CA ALA A 66 4.95 10.38 -16.41
C ALA A 66 3.85 9.34 -16.67
N GLU A 67 4.19 8.14 -17.15
CA GLU A 67 3.23 7.05 -17.29
C GLU A 67 2.80 6.54 -15.92
N CYS A 68 3.77 6.29 -15.03
CA CYS A 68 3.51 5.79 -13.69
C CYS A 68 2.72 6.77 -12.82
N LEU A 69 3.02 8.07 -12.92
CA LEU A 69 2.25 9.09 -12.24
C LEU A 69 0.77 9.10 -12.66
N ARG A 70 0.48 8.88 -13.96
CA ARG A 70 -0.91 8.77 -14.46
C ARG A 70 -1.60 7.52 -13.94
N THR A 71 -0.92 6.37 -13.97
CA THR A 71 -1.47 5.11 -13.46
C THR A 71 -1.87 5.22 -11.98
N TRP A 72 -1.05 5.86 -11.15
CA TRP A 72 -1.40 6.07 -9.74
C TRP A 72 -2.56 7.05 -9.55
N ALA A 73 -2.62 8.13 -10.32
CA ALA A 73 -3.75 9.05 -10.29
C ALA A 73 -5.05 8.33 -10.64
N GLU A 74 -5.08 7.55 -11.72
CA GLU A 74 -6.25 6.79 -12.15
C GLU A 74 -6.67 5.73 -11.12
N THR A 75 -5.68 5.06 -10.50
CA THR A 75 -5.93 4.09 -9.43
C THR A 75 -6.59 4.74 -8.22
N ARG A 76 -6.04 5.89 -7.80
CA ARG A 76 -6.56 6.66 -6.68
C ARG A 76 -7.97 7.16 -6.99
N ASP A 77 -8.20 7.71 -8.18
CA ASP A 77 -9.49 8.25 -8.56
C ASP A 77 -10.56 7.14 -8.57
N ARG A 78 -10.23 5.96 -9.10
CA ARG A 78 -11.09 4.76 -9.04
C ARG A 78 -11.38 4.32 -7.60
N PHE A 79 -10.36 4.29 -6.74
CA PHE A 79 -10.54 3.92 -5.33
C PHE A 79 -11.43 4.92 -4.58
N LEU A 80 -11.27 6.22 -4.86
CA LEU A 80 -12.07 7.28 -4.26
C LEU A 80 -13.46 7.41 -4.88
N GLY A 81 -13.80 6.62 -5.91
CA GLY A 81 -15.06 6.73 -6.63
C GLY A 81 -15.20 8.04 -7.42
N VAL A 82 -14.09 8.74 -7.65
CA VAL A 82 -14.05 9.92 -8.52
C VAL A 82 -14.07 9.38 -9.95
N ALA A 83 -15.20 9.55 -10.64
CA ALA A 83 -15.31 9.12 -12.03
C ALA A 83 -14.18 9.78 -12.83
N PRO A 84 -13.36 9.00 -13.57
CA PRO A 84 -12.29 9.57 -14.36
C PRO A 84 -12.90 10.54 -15.36
N ALA A 85 -12.45 11.80 -15.33
CA ALA A 85 -12.72 12.71 -16.43
C ALA A 85 -12.26 12.03 -17.72
N PRO A 86 -13.03 12.09 -18.82
CA PRO A 86 -12.69 11.37 -20.05
C PRO A 86 -11.26 11.71 -20.44
N ALA A 87 -10.43 10.66 -20.54
CA ALA A 87 -9.03 10.80 -20.89
C ALA A 87 -8.94 11.60 -22.19
N ARG A 88 -8.33 12.78 -22.13
CA ARG A 88 -7.93 13.49 -23.35
C ARG A 88 -6.88 12.61 -24.00
N THR A 89 -7.29 11.86 -25.01
CA THR A 89 -6.41 11.22 -25.98
C THR A 89 -5.51 12.31 -26.53
N SER A 90 -4.32 12.41 -25.95
CA SER A 90 -3.23 13.14 -26.59
C SER A 90 -2.86 12.30 -27.81
N PRO A 91 -2.94 12.84 -29.03
CA PRO A 91 -2.66 12.06 -30.22
C PRO A 91 -1.22 11.55 -30.13
N GLN A 92 -1.08 10.24 -30.33
CA GLN A 92 0.22 9.61 -30.56
C GLN A 92 0.96 10.41 -31.62
N HIS A 93 2.17 10.83 -31.26
CA HIS A 93 3.13 11.36 -32.21
C HIS A 93 3.50 10.21 -33.14
N ASP A 94 2.82 10.15 -34.28
CA ASP A 94 3.20 9.38 -35.44
C ASP A 94 4.46 10.05 -36.00
N ASP A 95 5.63 9.51 -35.67
CA ASP A 95 6.88 9.93 -36.27
C ASP A 95 7.41 8.77 -37.14
N GLY A 96 6.76 8.63 -38.30
CA GLY A 96 7.32 7.95 -39.45
C GLY A 96 8.25 8.89 -40.23
N ARG A 97 9.57 8.70 -40.09
CA ARG A 97 10.55 8.91 -41.16
C ARG A 97 11.86 8.17 -40.88
#